data_AF-A0A251QD91-F1
#
_entry.id   AF-A0A251QD91-F1
#
_cell.length_a   1.000
_cell.length_b   1.000
_cell.length_c   1.000
_cell.angle_alpha   90.00
_cell.angle_beta   90.00
_cell.angle_gamma   90.00
#
_symmetry.space_group_name_H-M   'P 1'
#
loop_
_entity.id
_entity.type
_entity.pdbx_description
1 polymer ?
#
loop_
_entity_poly.entity_id
_entity_poly.type
_entity_poly.pdbx_seq_one_letter_code
_entity_poly.pdbx_strand_id
1 'polypeptide(L)'
;MQMETEDILPSLEDQGVRQLYPKGPNINFKKELRSLNRELQLHILELADILVERPSQYARRVEDISLIFKNLHHLLNSLRPHQIQRRKLAVEDIKRRREEARRLLKESIGTLEDTDASFVLK
;
A
#
# COMPACT_ATOMS: atom_id res chain seq x y z
N MET A 1 -0.60 -17.80 -12.45
CA MET A 1 0.37 -16.76 -12.83
C MET A 1 1.09 -16.32 -11.56
N GLN A 2 2.31 -16.80 -11.37
CA GLN A 2 3.16 -16.42 -10.25
C GLN A 2 3.72 -15.02 -10.57
N MET A 3 3.44 -14.01 -9.75
CA MET A 3 4.14 -12.73 -9.87
C MET A 3 5.28 -12.76 -8.87
N GLU A 4 6.46 -13.07 -9.38
CA GLU A 4 7.73 -12.99 -8.66
C GLU A 4 7.96 -11.55 -8.22
N THR A 5 8.19 -11.38 -6.91
CA THR A 5 8.28 -10.08 -6.26
C THR A 5 9.73 -9.63 -6.17
N GLU A 6 10.30 -9.14 -7.28
CA GLU A 6 11.41 -8.17 -7.28
C GLU A 6 11.25 -7.23 -8.46
N ASP A 7 10.07 -6.62 -8.58
CA ASP A 7 9.81 -5.59 -9.58
C ASP A 7 10.42 -4.28 -9.05
N ILE A 8 11.74 -4.13 -9.21
CA ILE A 8 12.46 -2.88 -8.93
C ILE A 8 11.81 -1.83 -9.82
N LEU A 9 10.97 -0.99 -9.21
CA LEU A 9 10.24 0.03 -9.95
C LEU A 9 11.27 0.92 -10.67
N PRO A 10 11.23 1.06 -12.01
CA PRO A 10 12.13 1.96 -12.71
C PRO A 10 11.96 3.37 -12.15
N SER A 11 13.06 4.11 -12.01
CA SER A 11 12.96 5.46 -11.46
C SER A 11 12.15 6.35 -12.40
N LEU A 12 11.60 7.45 -11.89
CA LEU A 12 10.93 8.44 -12.73
C LEU A 12 11.88 9.02 -13.78
N GLU A 13 13.16 9.19 -13.44
CA GLU A 13 14.16 9.76 -14.35
C GLU A 13 14.49 8.82 -15.50
N ASP A 14 14.55 7.51 -15.26
CA ASP A 14 14.71 6.50 -16.32
C ASP A 14 13.54 6.50 -17.31
N GLN A 15 12.38 6.99 -16.87
CA GLN A 15 11.17 7.15 -17.69
C GLN A 15 11.08 8.54 -18.34
N GLY A 16 12.11 9.38 -18.20
CA GLY A 16 12.11 10.76 -18.67
C GLY A 16 11.13 11.66 -17.93
N VAL A 17 10.73 11.29 -16.71
CA VAL A 17 9.77 12.02 -15.89
C VAL A 17 10.49 12.74 -14.75
N ARG A 18 10.21 14.03 -14.60
CA ARG A 18 10.74 14.79 -13.47
C ARG A 18 10.08 14.34 -12.17
N GLN A 19 10.90 14.00 -11.18
CA GLN A 19 10.43 13.69 -9.84
C GLN A 19 10.09 14.97 -9.06
N LEU A 20 8.91 14.99 -8.43
CA LEU A 20 8.33 16.15 -7.72
C LEU A 20 8.39 16.03 -6.18
N TYR A 21 8.89 14.92 -5.64
CA TYR A 21 9.03 14.70 -4.20
C TYR A 21 10.49 14.35 -3.85
N PRO A 22 10.92 14.51 -2.58
CA PRO A 22 12.31 14.30 -2.19
C PRO A 22 12.86 12.90 -2.56
N LYS A 23 14.11 12.85 -3.02
CA LYS A 23 14.84 11.58 -3.20
C LYS A 23 15.44 11.14 -1.86
N GLY A 24 15.35 9.86 -1.53
CA GLY A 24 16.02 9.29 -0.36
C GLY A 24 15.28 8.14 0.32
N PRO A 25 15.91 7.49 1.32
CA PRO A 25 15.35 6.31 1.98
C PRO A 25 14.20 6.62 2.96
N ASN A 26 14.12 7.86 3.48
CA ASN A 26 13.16 8.26 4.51
C ASN A 26 12.01 9.11 3.96
N ILE A 27 11.43 8.70 2.84
CA ILE A 27 10.29 9.41 2.25
C ILE A 27 9.05 9.22 3.13
N ASN A 28 8.46 10.32 3.58
CA ASN A 28 7.16 10.29 4.24
C ASN A 28 6.05 10.23 3.18
N PHE A 29 5.78 9.03 2.67
CA PHE A 29 4.81 8.80 1.60
C PHE A 29 3.44 9.45 1.85
N LYS A 30 2.92 9.40 3.09
CA LYS A 30 1.61 9.97 3.43
C LYS A 30 1.59 11.50 3.32
N LYS A 31 2.72 12.16 3.59
CA LYS A 31 2.89 13.60 3.45
C LYS A 31 2.99 13.96 1.96
N GLU A 32 3.87 13.28 1.24
CA GLU A 32 4.15 13.58 -0.17
C GLU A 32 2.94 13.31 -1.08
N LEU A 33 2.21 12.19 -0.87
CA LEU A 33 0.96 11.92 -1.58
C LEU A 33 -0.10 13.01 -1.34
N ARG A 34 -0.19 13.54 -0.12
CA ARG A 34 -1.12 14.63 0.20
C ARG A 34 -0.69 15.95 -0.44
N SER A 35 0.62 16.22 -0.50
CA SER A 35 1.17 17.41 -1.16
C SER A 35 0.85 17.38 -2.65
N LEU A 36 1.22 16.30 -3.34
CA LEU A 36 0.97 16.12 -4.77
C LEU A 36 -0.52 16.15 -5.12
N ASN A 37 -1.38 15.57 -4.27
CA ASN A 37 -2.83 15.62 -4.49
C ASN A 37 -3.40 17.05 -4.36
N ARG A 38 -2.87 17.87 -3.43
CA ARG A 38 -3.27 19.27 -3.33
C ARG A 38 -2.82 20.08 -4.55
N GLU A 39 -1.60 19.83 -5.02
CA GLU A 39 -1.06 20.47 -6.23
C GLU A 39 -1.87 20.08 -7.48
N LEU A 40 -2.24 18.80 -7.60
CA LEU A 40 -3.14 18.31 -8.66
C LEU A 40 -4.49 19.03 -8.66
N GLN A 41 -5.11 19.17 -7.49
CA GLN A 41 -6.39 19.85 -7.36
C GLN A 41 -6.30 21.32 -7.80
N LEU A 42 -5.22 22.01 -7.42
CA LEU A 42 -4.99 23.38 -7.85
C LEU A 42 -4.88 23.47 -9.38
N HIS A 43 -4.09 22.59 -10.02
CA HIS A 43 -3.98 22.60 -11.48
C HIS A 43 -5.27 22.25 -12.21
N ILE A 44 -6.13 21.40 -11.63
CA ILE A 44 -7.46 21.11 -12.19
C ILE A 44 -8.36 22.36 -12.13
N LEU A 45 -8.33 23.11 -11.02
CA LEU A 45 -9.08 24.36 -10.91
C LEU A 45 -8.56 25.41 -11.91
N GLU A 46 -7.24 25.58 -11.99
CA GLU A 46 -6.62 26.49 -12.97
C GLU A 46 -6.91 26.07 -14.42
N LEU A 47 -7.02 24.76 -14.70
CA LEU A 47 -7.43 24.28 -16.02
C LEU A 47 -8.86 24.71 -16.32
N ALA A 48 -9.78 24.62 -15.36
CA ALA A 48 -11.15 25.08 -15.54
C ALA A 48 -11.19 26.57 -15.88
N ASP A 49 -10.42 27.39 -15.19
CA ASP A 49 -10.30 28.84 -15.47
C ASP A 49 -9.71 29.11 -16.86
N ILE A 50 -8.63 28.40 -17.23
CA ILE A 50 -8.00 28.52 -18.56
C ILE A 50 -8.98 28.15 -19.68
N LEU A 51 -9.78 27.10 -19.50
CA LEU A 51 -10.75 26.68 -20.51
C LEU A 51 -11.85 27.73 -20.75
N VAL A 52 -12.16 28.54 -19.73
CA VAL A 52 -13.12 29.65 -19.85
C VAL A 52 -12.45 30.90 -20.45
N GLU A 53 -11.31 31.32 -19.94
CA GLU A 53 -10.69 32.60 -20.35
C GLU A 53 -9.84 32.48 -21.62
N ARG A 54 -9.03 31.41 -21.73
CA ARG A 54 -7.94 31.28 -22.72
C ARG A 54 -7.76 29.83 -23.15
N PRO A 55 -8.76 29.22 -23.81
CA PRO A 55 -8.77 27.79 -24.10
C PRO A 55 -7.58 27.32 -24.94
N SER A 56 -6.96 28.19 -25.74
CA SER A 56 -5.74 27.84 -26.50
C SER A 56 -4.53 27.50 -25.64
N GLN A 57 -4.53 27.84 -24.35
CA GLN A 57 -3.41 27.61 -23.43
C GLN A 57 -3.55 26.33 -22.58
N TYR A 58 -4.61 25.55 -22.77
CA TYR A 58 -4.92 24.37 -21.94
C TYR A 58 -3.80 23.32 -21.92
N ALA A 59 -3.09 23.16 -23.05
CA ALA A 59 -2.13 22.07 -23.26
C ALA A 59 -1.04 22.03 -22.18
N ARG A 60 -0.47 23.19 -21.85
CA ARG A 60 0.55 23.32 -20.80
C ARG A 60 0.03 22.82 -19.44
N ARG A 61 -1.23 23.15 -19.13
CA ARG A 61 -1.82 22.74 -17.85
C ARG A 61 -2.09 21.24 -17.81
N VAL A 62 -2.49 20.64 -18.92
CA VAL A 62 -2.65 19.19 -19.05
C VAL A 62 -1.31 18.45 -18.91
N GLU A 63 -0.21 19.03 -19.41
CA GLU A 63 1.13 18.50 -19.21
C GLU A 63 1.53 18.50 -17.72
N ASP A 64 1.30 19.61 -17.00
CA ASP A 64 1.55 19.71 -15.56
C ASP A 64 0.74 18.66 -14.78
N ILE A 65 -0.56 18.52 -15.09
CA ILE A 65 -1.45 17.52 -14.48
C ILE A 65 -0.91 16.10 -14.74
N SER A 66 -0.50 15.82 -15.99
CA SER A 66 0.04 14.52 -16.38
C SER A 66 1.32 14.19 -15.62
N LEU A 67 2.19 15.19 -15.40
CA LEU A 67 3.41 15.04 -14.62
C LEU A 67 3.11 14.68 -13.16
N ILE A 68 2.14 15.35 -12.54
CA ILE A 68 1.73 15.06 -11.16
C ILE A 68 1.15 13.64 -11.05
N PHE A 69 0.31 13.21 -12.00
CA PHE A 69 -0.23 11.85 -12.02
C PHE A 69 0.86 10.79 -12.10
N LYS A 70 1.87 10.96 -12.96
CA LYS A 70 3.01 10.04 -13.06
C LYS A 70 3.76 9.94 -11.73
N ASN A 71 3.96 11.07 -11.05
CA ASN A 71 4.61 11.13 -9.73
C ASN A 71 3.78 10.45 -8.64
N LEU A 72 2.46 10.71 -8.57
CA LEU A 72 1.54 10.05 -7.65
C LEU A 72 1.54 8.53 -7.84
N HIS A 73 1.44 8.08 -9.09
CA HIS A 73 1.43 6.67 -9.43
C HIS A 73 2.73 5.97 -9.02
N HIS A 74 3.88 6.58 -9.31
CA HIS A 74 5.17 6.05 -8.88
C HIS A 74 5.25 5.96 -7.36
N LEU A 75 4.89 7.02 -6.63
CA LEU A 75 4.94 7.06 -5.17
C LEU A 75 4.03 6.01 -4.50
N LEU A 76 2.84 5.76 -5.07
CA LEU A 76 1.95 4.67 -4.66
C LEU A 76 2.57 3.29 -4.95
N ASN A 77 3.21 3.13 -6.10
CA ASN A 77 3.82 1.86 -6.47
C ASN A 77 5.02 1.50 -5.60
N SER A 78 5.78 2.50 -5.14
CA SER A 78 6.87 2.32 -4.17
C SER A 78 6.37 1.87 -2.78
N LEU A 79 5.08 2.03 -2.45
CA LEU A 79 4.49 1.54 -1.19
C LEU A 79 4.07 0.07 -1.22
N ARG A 80 3.91 -0.52 -2.42
CA ARG A 80 3.40 -1.89 -2.59
C ARG A 80 4.21 -2.94 -1.82
N PRO A 81 5.56 -2.92 -1.83
CA PRO A 81 6.36 -3.90 -1.08
C PRO A 81 6.09 -3.87 0.42
N HIS A 82 6.01 -2.68 1.03
CA HIS A 82 5.71 -2.53 2.45
C HIS A 82 4.30 -3.01 2.81
N GLN A 83 3.31 -2.77 1.95
CA GLN A 83 1.94 -3.25 2.15
C GLN A 83 1.86 -4.78 2.09
N ILE A 84 2.54 -5.38 1.11
CA ILE A 84 2.64 -6.84 0.98
C ILE A 84 3.31 -7.43 2.22
N GLN A 85 4.43 -6.85 2.67
CA GLN A 85 5.14 -7.34 3.85
C GLN A 85 4.29 -7.26 5.12
N ARG A 86 3.60 -6.13 5.35
CA ARG A 86 2.67 -5.99 6.48
C ARG A 86 1.54 -7.03 6.43
N ARG A 87 0.99 -7.30 5.25
CA ARG A 87 -0.03 -8.33 5.06
C ARG A 87 0.51 -9.74 5.34
N LYS A 88 1.72 -10.06 4.88
CA LYS A 88 2.38 -11.35 5.17
C LYS A 88 2.53 -11.56 6.68
N LEU A 89 3.08 -10.57 7.39
CA LEU A 89 3.24 -10.60 8.85
C LEU A 89 1.90 -10.77 9.58
N ALA A 90 0.86 -10.07 9.14
CA ALA A 90 -0.48 -10.21 9.73
C ALA A 90 -1.05 -11.63 9.52
N VAL A 91 -0.86 -12.22 8.34
CA VAL A 91 -1.29 -13.60 8.06
C VAL A 91 -0.51 -14.61 8.91
N GLU A 92 0.79 -14.42 9.09
CA GLU A 92 1.63 -15.27 9.95
C GLU A 92 1.20 -15.20 11.42
N ASP A 93 0.90 -13.99 11.92
CA ASP A 93 0.41 -13.81 13.28
C ASP A 93 -0.95 -14.50 13.50
N ILE A 94 -1.87 -14.37 12.53
CA ILE A 94 -3.16 -15.07 12.56
C ILE A 94 -2.97 -16.59 12.57
N LYS A 95 -2.06 -17.13 11.76
CA LYS A 95 -1.76 -18.56 11.73
C LYS A 95 -1.24 -19.05 13.08
N ARG A 96 -0.27 -18.32 13.67
CA ARG A 96 0.30 -18.64 14.98
C ARG A 96 -0.77 -18.70 16.07
N ARG A 97 -1.61 -17.66 16.17
CA ARG A 97 -2.71 -17.61 17.15
C ARG A 97 -3.70 -18.75 16.95
N ARG A 98 -3.98 -19.14 15.69
CA ARG A 98 -4.88 -20.25 15.38
C ARG A 98 -4.30 -21.59 15.80
N GLU A 99 -3.00 -21.81 15.65
CA GLU A 99 -2.31 -23.02 16.09
C GLU A 99 -2.28 -23.13 17.62
N GLU A 100 -1.98 -22.03 18.32
CA GLU A 100 -2.01 -21.96 19.78
C GLU A 100 -3.42 -22.27 20.32
N ALA A 101 -4.46 -21.64 19.76
CA ALA A 101 -5.84 -21.92 20.15
C ALA A 101 -6.22 -23.39 19.92
N ARG A 102 -5.80 -24.00 18.79
CA ARG A 102 -6.02 -25.42 18.51
C ARG A 102 -5.31 -26.33 19.50
N ARG A 103 -4.08 -26.00 19.88
CA ARG A 103 -3.30 -26.77 20.85
C ARG A 103 -3.99 -26.75 22.22
N LEU A 104 -4.38 -25.57 22.70
CA LEU A 104 -5.10 -25.41 23.97
C LEU A 104 -6.43 -26.17 23.98
N LEU A 105 -7.18 -26.14 22.87
CA LEU A 105 -8.42 -26.91 22.73
C LEU A 105 -8.15 -28.42 22.80
N LYS A 106 -7.10 -28.91 22.12
CA LYS A 106 -6.73 -30.32 22.14
C LYS A 106 -6.30 -30.79 23.53
N GLU A 107 -5.49 -30.00 24.22
CA GLU A 107 -5.08 -30.26 25.61
C GLU A 107 -6.31 -30.31 26.53
N SER A 108 -7.24 -29.36 26.40
CA SER A 108 -8.48 -29.33 27.19
C SER A 108 -9.36 -30.55 26.95
N ILE A 109 -9.54 -30.96 25.68
CA ILE A 109 -10.32 -32.17 25.35
C ILE A 109 -9.66 -33.42 25.95
N GLY A 110 -8.34 -33.56 25.81
CA GLY A 110 -7.62 -34.70 26.39
C GLY A 110 -7.77 -34.79 27.90
N THR A 111 -7.68 -33.65 28.62
CA THR A 111 -7.91 -33.66 30.06
C THR A 111 -9.32 -34.08 30.45
N LEU A 112 -10.34 -33.71 29.67
CA LEU A 112 -11.72 -34.13 29.94
C LEU A 112 -11.90 -35.65 29.73
N GLU A 113 -11.36 -36.20 28.64
CA GLU A 113 -11.38 -37.64 28.36
C GLU A 113 -10.66 -38.46 29.45
N ASP A 114 -9.50 -38.00 29.92
CA ASP A 114 -8.76 -38.64 31.01
C ASP A 114 -9.54 -38.58 32.34
N THR A 115 -10.24 -37.47 32.60
CA THR A 115 -11.04 -37.30 33.82
C THR A 115 -12.28 -38.21 33.80
N ASP A 116 -12.97 -38.31 32.65
CA ASP A 116 -14.11 -39.21 32.48
C ASP A 116 -13.69 -40.68 32.60
N ALA A 117 -12.55 -41.08 32.02
CA ALA A 117 -12.01 -42.44 32.17
C ALA A 117 -11.69 -42.79 33.63
N SER A 118 -11.21 -41.81 34.41
CA SER A 118 -10.94 -41.98 35.84
C SER A 118 -12.21 -42.13 36.70
N PHE A 119 -13.34 -41.57 36.24
CA PHE A 119 -14.63 -41.67 36.91
C PHE A 119 -15.36 -43.00 36.62
N VAL A 120 -15.16 -43.58 35.43
CA VAL A 120 -15.78 -44.86 35.03
C VAL A 120 -15.10 -46.08 35.68
N LEU A 121 -13.86 -45.95 36.16
CA LEU A 121 -13.09 -47.03 36.80
C LEU A 121 -13.24 -47.09 38.34
N LYS A 122 -14.19 -46.35 38.93
CA LYS A 122 -14.53 -46.36 40.36
C LYS A 122 -15.95 -46.84 40.59
#